data_AF-A0A7Y2JDI3-F1
#
_entry.id   AF-A0A7Y2JDI3-F1
#
_cell.length_a   1.000
_cell.length_b   1.000
_cell.length_c   1.000
_cell.angle_alpha   90.00
_cell.angle_beta   90.00
_cell.angle_gamma   90.00
#
_symmetry.space_group_name_H-M   'P 1'
#
loop_
_entity.id
_entity.type
_entity.pdbx_description
1 polymer ?
#
loop_
_entity_poly.entity_id
_entity_poly.type
_entity_poly.pdbx_seq_one_letter_code
_entity_poly.pdbx_strand_id
1 'polypeptide(L)' 'VRPPCLPLFQGMPHLCEGGMIADLIAVLGSVNIIAGELDR' A
#
# COMPACT_ATOMS: atom_id res chain seq x y z
N VAL A 1 2.19 -18.69 0.84
CA VAL A 1 2.86 -18.04 2.01
C VAL A 1 2.04 -16.80 2.35
N ARG A 2 1.83 -16.43 3.61
CA ARG A 2 1.13 -15.15 3.92
C ARG A 2 2.16 -14.02 3.81
N PRO A 3 2.11 -13.14 2.79
CA PRO A 3 3.08 -12.07 2.64
C PRO A 3 2.84 -11.03 3.74
N PRO A 4 3.89 -10.54 4.42
CA PRO A 4 3.74 -9.53 5.48
C PRO A 4 3.20 -8.20 4.93
N CYS A 5 3.50 -7.87 3.67
CA CYS A 5 3.04 -6.62 3.06
C CYS A 5 1.61 -6.65 2.51
N LEU A 6 0.98 -7.83 2.33
CA LEU A 6 -0.35 -7.94 1.72
C LEU A 6 -1.46 -7.27 2.55
N PRO A 7 -1.56 -7.46 3.89
CA PRO A 7 -2.56 -6.77 4.71
C PRO A 7 -2.37 -5.25 4.74
N LEU A 8 -1.12 -4.79 4.66
CA LEU A 8 -0.80 -3.37 4.65
C LEU A 8 -1.25 -2.72 3.33
N PHE A 9 -1.00 -3.38 2.19
CA PHE A 9 -1.46 -2.92 0.89
C PHE A 9 -3.00 -2.92 0.79
N GLN A 10 -3.67 -3.89 1.41
CA GLN A 10 -5.13 -3.95 1.46
C GLN A 10 -5.77 -2.78 2.23
N GLY A 11 -5.06 -2.19 3.19
CA GLY A 11 -5.52 -0.99 3.92
C GLY A 11 -5.26 0.33 3.19
N MET A 12 -4.46 0.32 2.11
CA MET A 12 -4.08 1.53 1.37
C MET A 12 -5.26 2.34 0.83
N PRO A 13 -6.36 1.74 0.33
CA PRO A 13 -7.53 2.51 -0.11
C PRO A 13 -8.08 3.43 0.99
N HIS A 14 -8.14 2.95 2.23
CA HIS A 14 -8.60 3.75 3.37
C HIS A 14 -7.65 4.89 3.73
N LEU A 15 -6.36 4.74 3.43
CA LEU A 15 -5.37 5.80 3.62
C LEU A 15 -5.43 6.87 2.51
N CYS A 16 -5.99 6.54 1.35
CA CYS A 16 -6.15 7.45 0.22
C CYS A 16 -7.54 8.11 0.14
N GLU A 17 -8.50 7.68 0.96
CA GLU A 17 -9.85 8.26 1.00
C GLU A 17 -9.80 9.75 1.37
N GLY A 18 -10.39 10.60 0.52
CA GLY A 18 -10.42 12.06 0.71
C GLY A 18 -9.13 12.80 0.33
N GLY A 19 -8.08 12.09 -0.10
CA GLY A 19 -6.83 12.67 -0.59
C GLY A 19 -6.86 12.99 -2.09
N MET A 20 -5.79 13.61 -2.57
CA MET A 20 -5.54 13.87 -3.99
C MET A 20 -4.73 12.73 -4.62
N ILE A 21 -4.75 12.64 -5.96
CA ILE A 21 -3.90 11.69 -6.70
C ILE A 21 -2.42 11.86 -6.34
N ALA A 22 -1.98 13.09 -6.05
CA ALA A 22 -0.61 13.38 -5.63
C ALA A 22 -0.23 12.70 -4.31
N ASP A 23 -1.18 12.51 -3.39
CA ASP A 23 -0.95 11.92 -2.07
C ASP A 23 -0.71 10.40 -2.15
N LEU A 24 -1.10 9.76 -3.26
CA LEU A 24 -0.91 8.33 -3.49
C LEU A 24 0.56 7.91 -3.37
N ILE A 25 1.49 8.73 -3.86
CA ILE A 25 2.93 8.43 -3.81
C ILE A 25 3.44 8.50 -2.36
N ALA A 26 2.97 9.47 -1.57
CA ALA A 26 3.33 9.61 -0.17
C ALA A 26 2.80 8.42 0.66
N VAL A 27 1.54 8.03 0.44
CA VAL A 27 0.93 6.87 1.07
C VAL A 27 1.69 5.59 0.68
N LEU A 28 1.94 5.35 -0.61
CA LEU A 28 2.67 4.17 -1.08
C LEU A 28 4.07 4.08 -0.47
N GLY A 29 4.80 5.20 -0.39
CA GLY A 29 6.11 5.27 0.24
C GLY A 29 6.07 5.00 1.74
N SER A 30 5.01 5.42 2.44
CA SER A 30 4.85 5.19 3.89
C SER A 30 4.65 3.72 4.26
N VAL A 31 4.01 2.94 3.38
CA VAL A 31 3.66 1.53 3.62
C VAL A 31 4.85 0.59 3.35
N ASN A 32 5.98 1.10 2.82
CA ASN A 32 7.26 0.37 2.61
C ASN A 32 7.08 -1.02 1.98
N ILE A 33 6.31 -1.08 0.88
CA ILE A 33 5.91 -2.34 0.25
C ILE A 33 6.98 -2.81 -0.75
N ILE A 34 7.29 -4.11 -0.73
CA ILE A 34 8.06 -4.77 -1.79
C ILE A 34 7.08 -5.46 -2.75
N ALA A 35 7.00 -4.97 -4.00
CA ALA A 35 6.03 -5.46 -4.98
C ALA A 35 6.10 -6.98 -5.23
N GLY A 36 7.31 -7.57 -5.15
CA GLY A 36 7.52 -9.01 -5.32
C GLY A 36 6.93 -9.90 -4.20
N GLU A 37 6.45 -9.30 -3.10
CA GLU A 37 5.69 -10.00 -2.06
C GLU A 37 4.20 -10.14 -2.38
N LEU A 38 3.65 -9.27 -3.25
CA LEU A 38 2.23 -9.27 -3.60
C LEU A 38 1.86 -10.23 -4.73
N ASP A 39 2.86 -10.73 -5.47
CA ASP A 39 2.71 -11.62 -6.62
C ASP A 39 2.65 -13.13 -6.24
N ARG A 40 2.73 -13.45 -4.94
CA ARG A 40 2.83 -14.82 -4.40
C ARG A 40 1.72 -15.18 -3.44
#